data_AF-A0A6P8R7C1-F1
#
_entry.id   AF-A0A6P8R7C1-F1
#
_cell.length_a   1.000
_cell.length_b   1.000
_cell.length_c   1.000
_cell.angle_alpha   90.00
_cell.angle_beta   90.00
_cell.angle_gamma   90.00
#
_symmetry.space_group_name_H-M   'P 1'
#
loop_
_entity.id
_entity.type
_entity.pdbx_description
1 polymer ?
#
loop_
_entity_poly.entity_id
_entity_poly.type
_entity_poly.pdbx_seq_one_letter_code
_entity_poly.pdbx_strand_id
1 'polypeptide(L)'
;MLRNRFTSCSDQSFTDCSELSSSSLDGISLLAMQQVLEELAIEKICKEIETPSILALKDWPSPRGSWRYIIPECDDGAQEVERVAFMWDTTSGLELVNAITLETELVERGQQIHCKPLFGHFKIDKLNFKLLNIYLKPGKTEDISCSSAVHLQGLKPYLKD
;
A
#
# COMPACT_ATOMS: atom_id res chain seq x y z
N MET A 1 8.94 11.42 21.33
CA MET A 1 8.62 10.09 21.92
C MET A 1 7.22 9.71 21.45
N LEU A 2 7.10 8.98 20.34
CA LEU A 2 5.82 8.52 19.81
C LEU A 2 5.51 7.15 20.41
N ARG A 3 4.39 7.06 21.16
CA ARG A 3 3.88 5.81 21.73
C ARG A 3 2.98 5.13 20.70
N ASN A 4 3.41 3.99 20.19
CA ASN A 4 2.54 3.04 19.50
C ASN A 4 1.58 2.41 20.52
N ARG A 5 0.26 2.46 20.25
CA ARG A 5 -0.71 1.53 20.83
C ARG A 5 -1.38 0.75 19.71
N PHE A 6 -0.95 -0.49 19.52
CA PHE A 6 -1.80 -1.55 18.99
C PHE A 6 -2.47 -2.21 20.19
N THR A 7 -3.79 -2.15 20.29
CA THR A 7 -4.55 -2.99 21.23
C THR A 7 -5.34 -4.03 20.46
N SER A 8 -4.94 -5.28 20.68
CA SER A 8 -5.69 -6.50 20.40
C SER A 8 -7.09 -6.42 20.99
N CYS A 9 -8.13 -6.64 20.17
CA CYS A 9 -9.49 -6.81 20.65
C CYS A 9 -9.68 -8.26 21.12
N SER A 10 -9.87 -8.42 22.43
CA SER A 10 -10.54 -9.58 23.02
C SER A 10 -11.56 -9.06 24.05
N ASP A 11 -12.75 -9.64 23.96
CA ASP A 11 -14.02 -9.34 24.65
C ASP A 11 -13.96 -8.59 26.00
N GLN A 12 -14.76 -7.52 26.14
CA GLN A 12 -15.87 -7.43 27.11
C GLN A 12 -16.60 -6.07 27.01
N SER A 13 -17.92 -6.15 27.11
CA SER A 13 -18.91 -5.07 27.09
C SER A 13 -18.69 -3.98 28.15
N PHE A 14 -18.74 -2.70 27.78
CA PHE A 14 -19.54 -1.68 28.48
C PHE A 14 -19.58 -0.37 27.67
N THR A 15 -20.78 0.20 27.58
CA THR A 15 -21.16 1.57 27.21
C THR A 15 -20.04 2.61 27.06
N ASP A 16 -19.82 3.08 25.81
CA ASP A 16 -19.86 4.51 25.44
C ASP A 16 -19.76 4.62 23.90
N CYS A 17 -20.90 4.61 23.20
CA CYS A 17 -20.94 4.75 21.73
C CYS A 17 -21.07 6.22 21.30
N SER A 18 -20.41 7.14 22.01
CA SER A 18 -20.48 8.59 21.75
C SER A 18 -19.23 9.16 21.04
N GLU A 19 -18.12 8.40 20.94
CA GLU A 19 -16.83 8.92 20.45
C GLU A 19 -16.22 8.14 19.27
N LEU A 20 -17.05 7.50 18.43
CA LEU A 20 -16.62 7.05 17.11
C LEU A 20 -17.21 7.98 16.04
N SER A 21 -16.94 9.29 16.16
CA SER A 21 -17.16 10.19 15.04
C SER A 21 -16.12 9.90 13.97
N SER A 22 -16.58 9.34 12.86
CA SER A 22 -15.95 9.43 11.54
C SER A 22 -14.52 8.90 11.47
N SER A 23 -14.36 7.62 11.15
CA SER A 23 -13.12 7.12 10.55
C SER A 23 -12.98 7.67 9.12
N SER A 24 -12.83 8.98 9.01
CA SER A 24 -12.52 9.70 7.78
C SER A 24 -11.04 9.50 7.46
N LEU A 25 -10.67 9.51 6.18
CA LEU A 25 -9.27 9.50 5.71
C LEU A 25 -8.51 10.79 6.08
N ASP A 26 -8.68 11.30 7.29
CA ASP A 26 -8.07 12.54 7.75
C ASP A 26 -6.56 12.31 7.88
N GLY A 27 -5.83 12.74 6.85
CA GLY A 27 -4.37 12.68 6.79
C GLY A 27 -3.78 11.52 5.99
N ILE A 28 -4.58 10.72 5.27
CA ILE A 28 -4.03 9.71 4.36
C ILE A 28 -3.76 10.35 3.00
N SER A 29 -2.49 10.44 2.63
CA SER A 29 -2.03 11.03 1.36
C SER A 29 -1.19 10.07 0.49
N LEU A 30 -0.88 8.87 1.00
CA LEU A 30 -0.14 7.83 0.29
C LEU A 30 -0.68 6.45 0.68
N LEU A 31 -0.98 5.63 -0.33
CA LEU A 31 -1.49 4.28 -0.20
C LEU A 31 -0.61 3.29 -0.96
N ALA A 32 -0.26 2.19 -0.29
CA ALA A 32 0.35 1.02 -0.91
C ALA A 32 -0.76 -0.01 -1.16
N MET A 33 -1.11 -0.22 -2.42
CA MET A 33 -2.18 -1.12 -2.83
C MET A 33 -1.61 -2.49 -3.20
N GLN A 34 -2.31 -3.54 -2.82
CA GLN A 34 -1.92 -4.93 -3.09
C GLN A 34 -3.04 -5.65 -3.84
N GLN A 35 -2.67 -6.72 -4.54
CA GLN A 35 -3.61 -7.54 -5.33
C GLN A 35 -4.41 -6.72 -6.34
N VAL A 36 -3.74 -5.79 -7.01
CA VAL A 36 -4.34 -4.96 -8.06
C VAL A 36 -4.44 -5.80 -9.34
N LEU A 37 -5.68 -6.13 -9.71
CA LEU A 37 -5.97 -6.89 -10.93
C LEU A 37 -6.17 -5.95 -12.12
N GLU A 38 -6.96 -4.90 -11.93
CA GLU A 38 -7.39 -4.00 -13.00
C GLU A 38 -6.93 -2.56 -12.74
N GLU A 39 -6.22 -1.97 -13.70
CA GLU A 39 -5.76 -0.58 -13.59
C GLU A 39 -6.94 0.41 -13.61
N LEU A 40 -7.96 0.14 -14.45
CA LEU A 40 -9.17 0.95 -14.52
C LEU A 40 -9.90 1.06 -13.17
N ALA A 41 -9.74 0.07 -12.29
CA ALA A 41 -10.30 0.15 -10.95
C ALA A 41 -9.59 1.22 -10.10
N ILE A 42 -8.26 1.34 -10.18
CA ILE A 42 -7.50 2.40 -9.50
C ILE A 42 -7.88 3.77 -10.07
N GLU A 43 -7.99 3.87 -11.39
CA GLU A 43 -8.39 5.14 -12.03
C GLU A 43 -9.78 5.60 -11.55
N LYS A 44 -10.74 4.67 -11.46
CA LYS A 44 -12.07 4.94 -10.91
C LYS A 44 -12.01 5.34 -9.44
N ILE A 45 -11.17 4.68 -8.63
CA ILE A 45 -10.97 5.04 -7.22
C ILE A 45 -10.42 6.47 -7.11
N CYS A 46 -9.41 6.84 -7.91
CA CYS A 46 -8.86 8.20 -7.93
C CYS A 46 -9.96 9.23 -8.25
N LYS A 47 -10.70 9.02 -9.35
CA LYS A 47 -11.80 9.90 -9.77
C LYS A 47 -12.88 10.05 -8.70
N GLU A 48 -13.23 8.95 -8.07
CA GLU A 48 -14.28 8.91 -7.06
C GLU A 48 -13.84 9.61 -5.75
N ILE A 49 -12.55 9.56 -5.38
CA ILE A 49 -12.04 10.32 -4.22
C ILE A 49 -11.94 11.82 -4.56
N GLU A 50 -11.48 12.17 -5.76
CA GLU A 50 -11.36 13.56 -6.23
C GLU A 50 -12.73 14.23 -6.40
N THR A 51 -13.69 13.52 -7.00
CA THR A 51 -15.05 13.99 -7.27
C THR A 51 -16.08 12.93 -6.86
N PRO A 52 -16.48 12.91 -5.57
CA PRO A 52 -17.36 11.87 -5.05
C PRO A 52 -18.74 11.84 -5.70
N SER A 53 -19.09 10.68 -6.25
CA SER A 53 -20.43 10.37 -6.73
C SER A 53 -21.21 9.51 -5.73
N ILE A 54 -20.50 8.65 -4.99
CA ILE A 54 -21.00 7.74 -3.97
C ILE A 54 -21.28 8.50 -2.67
N LEU A 55 -22.46 8.27 -2.09
CA LEU A 55 -22.93 8.98 -0.88
C LEU A 55 -21.95 8.89 0.28
N ALA A 56 -21.39 7.71 0.54
CA ALA A 56 -20.44 7.50 1.63
C ALA A 56 -19.18 8.36 1.53
N LEU A 57 -18.75 8.71 0.31
CA LEU A 57 -17.54 9.50 0.05
C LEU A 57 -17.83 11.01 0.02
N LYS A 58 -19.07 11.40 -0.30
CA LYS A 58 -19.50 12.81 -0.26
C LYS A 58 -19.41 13.40 1.14
N ASP A 59 -19.70 12.58 2.14
CA ASP A 59 -19.72 13.00 3.54
C ASP A 59 -18.32 12.99 4.19
N TRP A 60 -17.28 12.58 3.47
CA TRP A 60 -15.93 12.61 4.01
C TRP A 60 -15.45 14.06 4.21
N PRO A 61 -14.99 14.44 5.41
CA PRO A 61 -14.57 15.81 5.74
C PRO A 61 -13.19 16.18 5.16
N SER A 62 -12.43 15.20 4.68
CA SER A 62 -11.06 15.38 4.19
C SER A 62 -11.00 16.13 2.84
N PRO A 63 -9.96 16.95 2.59
CA PRO A 63 -9.68 17.50 1.27
C PRO A 63 -9.68 16.41 0.21
N ARG A 64 -10.38 16.65 -0.91
CA ARG A 64 -10.48 15.66 -2.01
C ARG A 64 -9.14 15.38 -2.66
N GLY A 65 -8.29 16.39 -2.71
CA GLY A 65 -6.94 16.31 -3.27
C GLY A 65 -6.93 16.07 -4.78
N SER A 66 -5.76 15.72 -5.30
CA SER A 66 -5.58 15.23 -6.67
C SER A 66 -4.70 14.00 -6.65
N TRP A 67 -5.31 12.87 -6.97
CA TRP A 67 -4.75 11.54 -6.77
C TRP A 67 -4.09 11.03 -8.03
N ARG A 68 -2.88 10.53 -7.86
CA ARG A 68 -2.08 9.87 -8.89
C ARG A 68 -1.79 8.45 -8.45
N TYR A 69 -1.44 7.61 -9.40
CA TYR A 69 -1.06 6.23 -9.12
C TYR A 69 0.08 5.78 -10.02
N ILE A 70 0.75 4.71 -9.60
CA ILE A 70 1.74 4.00 -10.40
C ILE A 70 1.55 2.50 -10.17
N ILE A 71 1.47 1.77 -11.27
CA ILE A 71 1.35 0.32 -11.32
C ILE A 71 2.46 -0.21 -12.25
N PRO A 72 3.15 -1.31 -11.90
CA PRO A 72 4.07 -1.98 -12.80
C PRO A 72 3.39 -2.36 -14.11
N GLU A 73 4.12 -2.18 -15.21
CA GLU A 73 3.77 -2.80 -16.49
C GLU A 73 3.72 -4.33 -16.32
N CYS A 74 2.78 -4.96 -16.99
CA CYS A 74 2.66 -6.42 -17.02
C CYS A 74 3.31 -6.90 -18.31
N ASP A 75 4.39 -7.67 -18.22
CA ASP A 75 5.00 -8.31 -19.38
C ASP A 75 4.05 -9.42 -19.89
N ASP A 76 3.25 -9.06 -20.89
CA ASP A 76 2.40 -9.85 -21.78
C ASP A 76 1.98 -11.28 -21.39
N GLY A 77 0.65 -11.47 -21.32
CA GLY A 77 -0.04 -12.75 -21.57
C GLY A 77 -0.76 -13.38 -20.39
N ALA A 78 -0.37 -13.07 -19.15
CA ALA A 78 -1.06 -13.53 -17.95
C ALA A 78 -2.06 -12.47 -17.48
N GLN A 79 -3.33 -12.67 -17.80
CA GLN A 79 -4.43 -11.70 -17.58
C GLN A 79 -4.76 -11.46 -16.08
N GLU A 80 -4.09 -12.14 -15.15
CA GLU A 80 -4.41 -12.14 -13.71
C GLU A 80 -3.15 -12.17 -12.83
N VAL A 81 -2.15 -11.35 -13.11
CA VAL A 81 -1.03 -11.18 -12.16
C VAL A 81 -1.48 -10.23 -11.05
N GLU A 82 -1.52 -10.72 -9.81
CA GLU A 82 -1.75 -9.90 -8.61
C GLU A 82 -0.62 -8.86 -8.49
N ARG A 83 -0.87 -7.62 -8.93
CA ARG A 83 0.12 -6.53 -8.91
C ARG A 83 0.06 -5.74 -7.61
N VAL A 84 1.15 -5.06 -7.32
CA VAL A 84 1.23 -4.02 -6.28
C VAL A 84 1.23 -2.65 -6.95
N ALA A 85 0.68 -1.63 -6.29
CA ALA A 85 0.66 -0.26 -6.80
C ALA A 85 0.88 0.75 -5.68
N PHE A 86 1.22 1.98 -6.04
CA PHE A 86 1.10 3.13 -5.14
C PHE A 86 0.04 4.09 -5.67
N MET A 87 -0.67 4.74 -4.75
CA MET A 87 -1.59 5.83 -5.03
C MET A 87 -1.32 6.97 -4.05
N TRP A 88 -1.25 8.21 -4.52
CA TRP A 88 -0.88 9.34 -3.67
C TRP A 88 -1.60 10.64 -4.05
N ASP A 89 -1.85 11.49 -3.07
CA ASP A 89 -2.43 12.82 -3.24
C ASP A 89 -1.34 13.86 -3.46
N THR A 90 -1.29 14.43 -4.65
CA THR A 90 -0.35 15.48 -5.04
C THR A 90 -0.61 16.83 -4.36
N THR A 91 -1.82 17.09 -3.88
CA THR A 91 -2.13 18.36 -3.18
C THR A 91 -1.55 18.41 -1.78
N SER A 92 -1.22 17.27 -1.20
CA SER A 92 -0.46 17.17 0.05
C SER A 92 1.01 17.58 -0.09
N GLY A 93 1.47 17.90 -1.31
CA GLY A 93 2.88 18.16 -1.62
C GLY A 93 3.71 16.90 -1.83
N LEU A 94 3.06 15.73 -1.90
CA LEU A 94 3.73 14.47 -2.23
C LEU A 94 4.04 14.37 -3.72
N GLU A 95 5.31 14.06 -4.00
CA GLU A 95 5.85 13.83 -5.33
C GLU A 95 6.45 12.43 -5.41
N LEU A 96 6.15 11.70 -6.49
CA LEU A 96 6.88 10.48 -6.85
C LEU A 96 8.10 10.88 -7.68
N VAL A 97 9.30 10.68 -7.14
CA VAL A 97 10.57 10.96 -7.83
C VAL A 97 10.88 9.87 -8.85
N ASN A 98 10.77 8.60 -8.42
CA ASN A 98 10.85 7.45 -9.30
C ASN A 98 10.17 6.23 -8.67
N ALA A 99 9.82 5.25 -9.50
CA ALA A 99 9.39 3.93 -9.06
C ALA A 99 10.06 2.85 -9.90
N ILE A 100 10.42 1.75 -9.28
CA ILE A 100 11.03 0.59 -9.93
C ILE A 100 10.35 -0.69 -9.45
N THR A 101 10.06 -1.58 -10.39
CA THR A 101 9.66 -2.95 -10.07
C THR A 101 10.92 -3.76 -9.85
N LEU A 102 10.95 -4.47 -8.73
CA LEU A 102 12.05 -5.36 -8.40
C LEU A 102 11.60 -6.77 -8.72
N GLU A 103 12.41 -7.52 -9.45
CA GLU A 103 12.18 -8.96 -9.60
C GLU A 103 12.96 -9.66 -8.51
N THR A 104 12.27 -10.47 -7.70
CA THR A 104 12.93 -11.25 -6.65
C THR A 104 12.39 -12.67 -6.65
N GLU A 105 13.31 -13.61 -6.75
CA GLU A 105 13.05 -15.01 -6.42
C GLU A 105 13.40 -15.23 -4.96
N LEU A 106 12.38 -15.42 -4.12
CA LEU A 106 12.57 -15.83 -2.74
C LEU A 106 12.52 -17.36 -2.67
N VAL A 107 13.55 -17.98 -2.12
CA VAL A 107 13.53 -19.41 -1.83
C VAL A 107 13.17 -19.58 -0.36
N GLU A 108 11.92 -19.97 -0.08
CA GLU A 108 11.46 -20.30 1.26
C GLU A 108 11.17 -21.81 1.35
N ARG A 109 11.86 -22.53 2.24
CA ARG A 109 11.67 -23.98 2.46
C ARG A 109 11.65 -24.82 1.16
N GLY A 110 12.46 -24.45 0.17
CA GLY A 110 12.54 -25.16 -1.12
C GLY A 110 11.43 -24.81 -2.12
N GLN A 111 10.50 -23.92 -1.79
CA GLN A 111 9.56 -23.32 -2.74
C GLN A 111 10.10 -21.99 -3.24
N GLN A 112 10.09 -21.82 -4.56
CA GLN A 112 10.33 -20.52 -5.20
C GLN A 112 9.05 -19.68 -5.09
N ILE A 113 9.11 -18.61 -4.30
CA ILE A 113 8.12 -17.56 -4.27
C ILE A 113 8.59 -16.48 -5.22
N HIS A 114 7.90 -16.35 -6.35
CA HIS A 114 8.13 -15.23 -7.25
C HIS A 114 7.30 -14.05 -6.76
N CYS A 115 7.96 -12.95 -6.39
CA CYS A 115 7.30 -11.70 -6.08
C CYS A 115 7.90 -10.57 -6.93
N LYS A 116 7.06 -9.60 -7.29
CA LYS A 116 7.47 -8.39 -7.99
C LYS A 116 7.20 -7.15 -7.12
N PRO A 117 8.01 -6.86 -6.09
CA PRO A 117 7.83 -5.68 -5.27
C PRO A 117 7.92 -4.38 -6.06
N LEU A 118 7.19 -3.36 -5.61
CA LEU A 118 7.27 -2.01 -6.15
C LEU A 118 8.00 -1.12 -5.15
N PHE A 119 9.12 -0.56 -5.58
CA PHE A 119 9.93 0.36 -4.80
C PHE A 119 9.70 1.79 -5.31
N GLY A 120 9.16 2.66 -4.47
CA GLY A 120 8.85 4.05 -4.80
C GLY A 120 9.71 5.02 -3.99
N HIS A 121 10.34 5.97 -4.66
CA HIS A 121 11.01 7.10 -4.04
C HIS A 121 10.06 8.30 -4.05
N PHE A 122 9.67 8.74 -2.86
CA PHE A 122 8.77 9.86 -2.66
C PHE A 122 9.48 11.02 -2.01
N LYS A 123 8.91 12.21 -2.22
CA LYS A 123 9.38 13.45 -1.64
C LYS A 123 8.20 14.28 -1.16
N ILE A 124 8.37 14.94 -0.03
CA ILE A 124 7.47 15.98 0.48
C ILE A 124 8.31 17.14 1.01
N ASP A 125 8.20 18.30 0.37
CA ASP A 125 9.07 19.46 0.61
C ASP A 125 10.58 19.08 0.59
N LYS A 126 11.26 19.10 1.74
CA LYS A 126 12.69 18.75 1.87
C LYS A 126 12.92 17.30 2.30
N LEU A 127 11.86 16.58 2.65
CA LEU A 127 11.94 15.21 3.13
C LEU A 127 11.85 14.24 1.95
N ASN A 128 12.88 13.41 1.78
CA ASN A 128 12.90 12.32 0.82
C ASN A 128 12.77 11.00 1.57
N PHE A 129 11.97 10.08 1.06
CA PHE A 129 11.75 8.79 1.67
C PHE A 129 11.41 7.73 0.63
N LYS A 130 11.76 6.48 0.91
CA LYS A 130 11.57 5.36 -0.03
C LYS A 130 10.61 4.35 0.60
N LEU A 131 9.62 3.89 -0.16
CA LEU A 131 8.69 2.84 0.24
C LEU A 131 8.88 1.61 -0.61
N LEU A 132 8.73 0.46 0.02
CA LEU A 132 8.72 -0.82 -0.65
C LEU A 132 7.37 -1.50 -0.41
N ASN A 133 6.62 -1.73 -1.49
CA ASN A 133 5.36 -2.46 -1.46
C ASN A 133 5.61 -3.90 -1.94
N ILE A 134 5.47 -4.86 -1.02
CA ILE A 134 5.62 -6.28 -1.29
C ILE A 134 4.31 -6.98 -0.94
N TYR A 135 3.77 -7.73 -1.89
CA TYR A 135 2.74 -8.72 -1.63
C TYR A 135 3.38 -10.10 -1.57
N LEU A 136 3.20 -10.79 -0.44
CA LEU A 136 3.65 -12.17 -0.24
C LEU A 136 2.42 -13.08 -0.24
N LYS A 137 2.32 -13.96 -1.23
CA LYS A 137 1.24 -14.94 -1.27
C LYS A 137 1.49 -15.96 -0.15
N PRO A 138 0.55 -16.15 0.79
CA PRO A 138 0.72 -17.17 1.82
C PRO A 138 0.82 -18.54 1.16
N GLY A 139 1.86 -19.30 1.52
CA GLY A 139 2.03 -20.67 1.05
C GLY A 139 0.85 -21.55 1.49
N LYS A 140 0.46 -22.51 0.65
CA LYS A 140 -0.52 -23.55 1.03
C LYS A 140 0.15 -24.54 1.99
N THR A 141 0.34 -24.18 3.24
CA THR A 141 0.70 -25.15 4.28
C THR A 141 0.17 -24.66 5.61
N GLU A 142 -0.69 -25.48 6.21
CA GLU A 142 -1.05 -25.39 7.62
C GLU A 142 0.23 -25.50 8.45
N ASP A 143 0.25 -24.76 9.56
CA ASP A 143 1.40 -24.41 10.39
C ASP A 143 2.33 -23.40 9.74
N ILE A 144 2.61 -22.29 10.42
CA ILE A 144 3.98 -21.84 10.69
C ILE A 144 4.00 -20.55 11.54
N SER A 145 4.67 -20.72 12.68
CA SER A 145 5.35 -19.72 13.50
C SER A 145 6.00 -18.60 12.68
N CYS A 146 5.75 -17.35 13.08
CA CYS A 146 6.35 -16.14 12.52
C CYS A 146 7.88 -16.16 12.62
N SER A 147 8.56 -16.49 11.53
CA SER A 147 9.95 -16.10 11.29
C SER A 147 10.20 -15.94 9.78
N SER A 148 9.41 -15.11 9.13
CA SER A 148 9.58 -14.70 7.73
C SER A 148 10.61 -13.56 7.65
N ALA A 149 11.89 -13.91 7.73
CA ALA A 149 12.96 -12.98 7.40
C ALA A 149 13.08 -12.90 5.87
N VAL A 150 12.31 -12.03 5.23
CA VAL A 150 12.50 -11.71 3.81
C VAL A 150 13.95 -11.24 3.64
N HIS A 151 14.74 -11.99 2.86
CA HIS A 151 16.15 -11.68 2.68
C HIS A 151 16.31 -10.55 1.66
N LEU A 152 16.15 -9.30 2.12
CA LEU A 152 16.16 -8.08 1.31
C LEU A 152 17.55 -7.71 0.74
N GLN A 153 18.46 -8.66 0.51
CA GLN A 153 19.80 -8.39 -0.04
C GLN A 153 19.73 -7.71 -1.41
N GLY A 154 18.76 -8.09 -2.25
CA GLY A 154 18.53 -7.49 -3.57
C GLY A 154 18.09 -6.02 -3.52
N LEU A 155 17.66 -5.53 -2.36
CA LEU A 155 17.27 -4.14 -2.15
C LEU A 155 18.43 -3.25 -1.72
N LYS A 156 19.54 -3.83 -1.26
CA LYS A 156 20.72 -3.08 -0.79
C LYS A 156 21.23 -2.03 -1.79
N PRO A 157 21.23 -2.26 -3.13
CA PRO A 157 21.62 -1.24 -4.08
C PRO A 157 20.70 -0.01 -4.08
N TYR A 158 19.41 -0.19 -3.79
CA TYR A 158 18.39 0.85 -3.85
C TYR A 158 18.18 1.59 -2.52
N LEU A 159 18.63 0.97 -1.42
CA LEU A 159 18.57 1.52 -0.06
C LEU A 159 19.76 2.42 0.31
N LYS A 160 20.74 2.59 -0.58
CA LYS A 160 21.81 3.58 -0.38
C LYS A 160 21.28 4.99 -0.64
N ASP A 161 21.64 5.92 0.23
CA ASP A 161 21.26 7.33 0.16
C ASP A 161 21.79 8.02 -1.10
#